data_AF-A0A0B1Q091-F1
#
_entry.id   AF-A0A0B1Q091-F1
#
_cell.length_a   1.000
_cell.length_b   1.000
_cell.length_c   1.000
_cell.angle_alpha   90.00
_cell.angle_beta   90.00
_cell.angle_gamma   90.00
#
_symmetry.space_group_name_H-M   'P 1'
#
loop_
_entity.id
_entity.type
_entity.pdbx_description
1 polymer ?
#
loop_
_entity_poly.entity_id
_entity_poly.type
_entity_poly.pdbx_seq_one_letter_code
_entity_poly.pdbx_strand_id
1 'polypeptide(L)'
;MWRNLAGTPEAVSQFHEWIVAIYDDAASYAVKRLQFPVAQAVNHAIFLTLEELEQRNAPAELVAEIESRLTLERRSLMFNLARQHGVRAA
;
A
#
# COMPACT_ATOMS: atom_id res chain seq x y z
N MET A 1 16.30 10.30 -10.41
CA MET A 1 16.20 11.57 -9.68
C MET A 1 15.48 11.39 -8.32
N TRP A 2 15.71 10.26 -7.62
CA TRP A 2 15.04 9.92 -6.34
C TRP A 2 15.83 10.32 -5.09
N ARG A 3 17.15 10.44 -5.21
CA ARG A 3 18.04 10.95 -4.13
C ARG A 3 17.69 12.37 -3.65
N ASN A 4 16.86 13.12 -4.37
CA ASN A 4 16.52 14.52 -4.07
C ASN A 4 15.12 14.71 -3.46
N LEU A 5 14.29 13.68 -3.32
CA LEU A 5 13.03 13.77 -2.55
C LEU A 5 13.29 13.74 -1.03
N ALA A 6 14.48 13.29 -0.61
CA ALA A 6 14.95 13.29 0.78
C ALA A 6 15.42 14.67 1.28
N GLY A 7 15.22 15.74 0.49
CA GLY A 7 15.73 17.08 0.84
C GLY A 7 14.89 17.82 1.89
N THR A 8 13.59 17.52 1.99
CA THR A 8 12.68 18.19 2.93
C THR A 8 11.66 17.22 3.55
N PRO A 9 11.27 17.41 4.83
CA PRO A 9 10.25 16.60 5.49
C PRO A 9 8.90 16.57 4.75
N GLU A 10 8.54 17.67 4.09
CA GLU A 10 7.28 17.82 3.37
C GLU A 10 7.22 16.90 2.14
N ALA A 11 8.33 16.77 1.39
CA ALA A 11 8.39 15.90 0.23
C ALA A 11 8.28 14.42 0.63
N VAL A 12 8.85 14.05 1.79
CA VAL A 12 8.70 12.71 2.37
C VAL A 12 7.25 12.46 2.79
N SER A 13 6.59 13.45 3.43
CA SER A 13 5.18 13.33 3.82
C SER A 13 4.26 13.15 2.61
N GLN A 14 4.42 13.98 1.57
CA GLN A 14 3.61 13.88 0.35
C GLN A 14 3.82 12.55 -0.36
N PHE A 15 5.06 12.07 -0.38
CA PHE A 15 5.37 10.77 -0.97
C PHE A 15 4.72 9.62 -0.16
N HIS A 16 4.76 9.70 1.17
CA HIS A 16 4.11 8.73 2.03
C HIS A 16 2.59 8.72 1.84
N GLU A 17 1.95 9.90 1.84
CA GLU A 17 0.51 10.06 1.60
C GLU A 17 0.10 9.46 0.25
N TRP A 18 0.93 9.64 -0.79
CA TRP A 18 0.67 9.08 -2.09
C TRP A 18 0.72 7.55 -2.11
N ILE A 19 1.70 6.92 -1.45
CA ILE A 19 1.76 5.45 -1.33
C ILE A 19 0.52 4.92 -0.59
N VAL A 20 0.15 5.58 0.51
CA VAL A 20 -1.04 5.22 1.29
C VAL A 20 -2.30 5.32 0.43
N ALA A 21 -2.44 6.37 -0.38
CA ALA A 21 -3.58 6.54 -1.26
C ALA A 21 -3.69 5.40 -2.32
N ILE A 22 -2.57 5.01 -2.94
CA ILE A 22 -2.56 3.88 -3.90
C ILE A 22 -3.03 2.60 -3.21
N TYR A 23 -2.48 2.33 -2.02
CA TYR A 23 -2.83 1.14 -1.26
C TYR A 23 -4.31 1.12 -0.89
N ASP A 24 -4.83 2.22 -0.34
CA ASP A 24 -6.22 2.32 0.12
C ASP A 24 -7.22 2.21 -1.04
N ASP A 25 -6.91 2.82 -2.18
CA ASP A 25 -7.71 2.71 -3.40
C ASP A 25 -7.73 1.27 -3.91
N ALA A 26 -6.57 0.61 -4.00
CA ALA A 26 -6.45 -0.78 -4.44
C ALA A 26 -7.17 -1.75 -3.49
N ALA A 27 -7.01 -1.56 -2.18
CA ALA A 27 -7.66 -2.38 -1.15
C ALA A 27 -9.18 -2.21 -1.19
N SER A 28 -9.66 -0.96 -1.25
CA SER A 28 -11.09 -0.65 -1.35
C SER A 28 -11.70 -1.21 -2.63
N TYR A 29 -10.99 -1.10 -3.76
CA TYR A 29 -11.42 -1.66 -5.03
C TYR A 29 -11.54 -3.18 -4.97
N ALA A 30 -10.54 -3.87 -4.42
CA ALA A 30 -10.54 -5.32 -4.27
C ALA A 30 -11.70 -5.83 -3.42
N VAL A 31 -12.01 -5.15 -2.31
CA VAL A 31 -13.16 -5.52 -1.46
C VAL A 31 -14.49 -5.21 -2.14
N LYS A 32 -14.67 -3.98 -2.67
CA LYS A 32 -15.98 -3.51 -3.14
C LYS A 32 -16.35 -4.00 -4.54
N ARG A 33 -15.37 -4.08 -5.44
CA ARG A 33 -15.60 -4.36 -6.87
C ARG A 33 -15.26 -5.81 -7.22
N LEU A 34 -14.13 -6.31 -6.71
CA LEU A 34 -13.71 -7.69 -6.96
C LEU A 34 -14.29 -8.70 -5.95
N GLN A 35 -14.87 -8.20 -4.85
CA GLN A 35 -15.47 -9.02 -3.78
C GLN A 35 -14.49 -10.01 -3.16
N PHE A 36 -13.20 -9.65 -3.12
CA PHE A 36 -12.19 -10.48 -2.50
C PHE A 36 -12.36 -10.53 -0.97
N PRO A 37 -12.10 -11.69 -0.34
CA PRO A 37 -11.92 -11.75 1.10
C PRO A 37 -10.83 -10.77 1.55
N VAL A 38 -10.95 -10.22 2.76
CA VAL A 38 -10.04 -9.17 3.29
C VAL A 38 -8.56 -9.54 3.12
N ALA A 39 -8.17 -10.77 3.46
CA ALA A 39 -6.79 -11.22 3.33
C ALA A 39 -6.29 -11.19 1.88
N GLN A 40 -7.14 -11.59 0.92
CA GLN A 40 -6.82 -11.54 -0.51
C GLN A 40 -6.80 -10.10 -1.03
N ALA A 41 -7.72 -9.25 -0.58
CA ALA A 41 -7.75 -7.84 -0.93
C ALA A 41 -6.47 -7.11 -0.47
N VAL A 42 -6.00 -7.38 0.76
CA VAL A 42 -4.74 -6.82 1.26
C VAL A 42 -3.55 -7.29 0.42
N ASN A 43 -3.43 -8.59 0.14
CA ASN A 43 -2.34 -9.11 -0.69
C ASN A 43 -2.35 -8.49 -2.10
N HIS A 44 -3.54 -8.33 -2.68
CA HIS A 44 -3.71 -7.70 -3.99
C HIS A 44 -3.32 -6.22 -3.96
N ALA A 45 -3.73 -5.49 -2.93
CA ALA A 45 -3.39 -4.08 -2.77
C ALA A 45 -1.88 -3.86 -2.58
N ILE A 46 -1.21 -4.71 -1.80
CA ILE A 46 0.25 -4.68 -1.65
C ILE A 46 0.92 -4.88 -3.01
N PHE A 47 0.51 -5.91 -3.76
CA PHE A 47 1.06 -6.18 -5.09
C PHE A 47 0.92 -4.98 -6.03
N LEU A 48 -0.28 -4.40 -6.15
CA LEU A 48 -0.51 -3.24 -7.02
C LEU A 48 0.26 -2.00 -6.57
N THR A 49 0.43 -1.80 -5.26
CA THR A 49 1.20 -0.68 -4.72
C THR A 49 2.68 -0.79 -5.13
N LEU A 50 3.24 -2.00 -5.07
CA LEU A 50 4.62 -2.25 -5.49
C LEU A 50 4.79 -2.13 -7.01
N GLU A 51 3.83 -2.67 -7.78
CA GLU A 51 3.84 -2.56 -9.24
C GLU A 51 3.80 -1.09 -9.71
N GLU A 52 2.96 -0.24 -9.10
CA GLU A 52 2.89 1.19 -9.42
C GLU A 52 4.21 1.91 -9.09
N LEU A 53 4.88 1.54 -8.00
CA LEU A 53 6.21 2.08 -7.67
C LEU A 53 7.25 1.71 -8.71
N GLU A 54 7.27 0.45 -9.14
CA GLU A 54 8.17 -0.05 -10.18
C GLU A 54 7.92 0.64 -11.53
N GLN A 55 6.67 0.78 -11.94
CA GLN A 55 6.27 1.47 -13.18
C GLN A 55 6.70 2.94 -13.20
N ARG A 56 6.75 3.59 -12.02
CA ARG A 56 7.25 4.95 -11.86
C ARG A 56 8.77 5.03 -11.69
N ASN A 57 9.48 3.93 -11.95
CA ASN A 57 10.93 3.82 -11.83
C ASN A 57 11.44 4.18 -10.43
N ALA A 58 10.71 3.76 -9.38
CA ALA A 58 11.19 3.87 -8.01
C ALA A 58 12.49 3.08 -7.83
N PRO A 59 13.41 3.52 -6.95
CA PRO A 59 14.63 2.78 -6.67
C PRO A 59 14.30 1.42 -6.06
N ALA A 60 14.99 0.36 -6.49
CA ALA A 60 14.75 -0.99 -6.00
C ALA A 60 14.86 -1.10 -4.47
N GLU A 61 15.80 -0.37 -3.85
CA GLU A 61 15.96 -0.32 -2.39
C GLU A 61 14.70 0.22 -1.69
N LEU A 62 14.05 1.24 -2.28
CA LEU A 62 12.82 1.83 -1.75
C LEU A 62 11.64 0.88 -1.91
N VAL A 63 11.52 0.23 -3.06
CA VAL A 63 10.48 -0.78 -3.31
C VAL A 63 10.60 -1.92 -2.29
N ALA A 64 11.81 -2.42 -2.06
CA ALA A 64 12.08 -3.47 -1.08
C ALA A 64 11.79 -3.02 0.37
N GLU A 65 12.11 -1.77 0.73
CA GLU A 65 11.76 -1.23 2.04
C GLU A 65 10.24 -1.17 2.24
N ILE A 66 9.51 -0.66 1.24
CA ILE A 66 8.05 -0.56 1.29
C ILE A 66 7.41 -1.95 1.34
N GLU A 67 7.88 -2.90 0.53
CA GLU A 67 7.43 -4.30 0.56
C GLU A 67 7.61 -4.91 1.96
N SER A 68 8.79 -4.71 2.56
CA SER A 68 9.09 -5.22 3.90
C SER A 68 8.12 -4.63 4.94
N ARG A 69 7.89 -3.32 4.91
CA ARG A 69 6.97 -2.64 5.83
C ARG A 69 5.52 -3.10 5.66
N LEU A 70 5.02 -3.15 4.43
CA LEU A 70 3.67 -3.62 4.13
C LEU A 70 3.45 -5.09 4.56
N THR A 71 4.48 -5.92 4.41
CA THR A 71 4.46 -7.32 4.85
C THR A 71 4.40 -7.43 6.38
N LEU A 72 5.21 -6.64 7.10
CA LEU A 72 5.21 -6.59 8.56
C LEU A 72 3.85 -6.08 9.11
N GLU A 73 3.31 -5.05 8.48
CA GLU A 73 2.04 -4.43 8.90
C GLU A 73 0.80 -5.16 8.37
N ARG A 74 0.97 -6.22 7.56
CA ARG A 74 -0.13 -6.92 6.88
C ARG A 74 -1.28 -7.30 7.81
N ARG A 75 -0.99 -7.74 9.03
CA ARG A 75 -2.04 -8.09 10.01
C ARG A 75 -2.85 -6.87 10.43
N SER A 76 -2.19 -5.75 10.70
CA SER A 76 -2.85 -4.48 11.05
C SER A 76 -3.66 -3.95 9.87
N LEU A 77 -3.12 -4.04 8.66
CA LEU A 77 -3.80 -3.67 7.42
C LEU A 77 -5.08 -4.47 7.20
N MET A 78 -5.05 -5.80 7.39
CA MET A 78 -6.25 -6.64 7.33
C MET A 78 -7.29 -6.24 8.37
N PHE A 79 -6.87 -5.97 9.61
CA PHE A 79 -7.79 -5.56 10.67
C PHE A 79 -8.44 -4.20 10.37
N ASN A 80 -7.66 -3.23 9.89
CA ASN A 80 -8.15 -1.91 9.53
C ASN A 80 -9.12 -1.96 8.35
N LEU A 81 -8.77 -2.71 7.30
CA LEU A 81 -9.61 -2.88 6.12
C LEU A 81 -10.92 -3.59 6.46
N ALA A 82 -10.86 -4.64 7.28
CA ALA A 82 -12.02 -5.33 7.83
C ALA A 82 -12.95 -4.36 8.58
N ARG A 83 -12.39 -3.55 9.49
CA ARG A 83 -13.13 -2.56 10.26
C ARG A 83 -13.77 -1.49 9.37
N GLN A 84 -13.05 -0.99 8.36
CA GLN A 84 -13.52 0.04 7.43
C GLN A 84 -14.71 -0.42 6.59
N HIS A 85 -14.75 -1.69 6.23
CA HIS A 85 -15.81 -2.26 5.39
C HIS A 85 -16.87 -3.05 6.17
N GLY A 86 -16.78 -3.09 7.50
CA GLY A 86 -17.74 -3.82 8.34
C GLY A 86 -17.73 -5.34 8.12
N VAL A 87 -16.62 -5.89 7.64
CA VAL A 87 -16.43 -7.32 7.36
C VAL A 87 -15.54 -7.95 8.43
N ARG A 88 -15.72 -9.24 8.74
CA ARG A 88 -14.80 -9.96 9.65
C ARG A 88 -13.45 -10.15 8.97
N ALA A 89 -12.37 -9.80 9.66
CA ALA A 89 -11.03 -10.28 9.31
C ALA A 89 -11.03 -11.80 9.56
N ALA A 90 -10.93 -12.59 8.49
CA ALA A 90 -10.93 -14.05 8.54
C ALA A 90 -9.66 -14.60 9.20
#